data_AF-C3J7K9-F1
#
_entry.id   AF-C3J7K9-F1
#
_cell.length_a   1.000
_cell.length_b   1.000
_cell.length_c   1.000
_cell.angle_alpha   90.00
_cell.angle_beta   90.00
_cell.angle_gamma   90.00
#
_symmetry.space_group_name_H-M   'P 1'
#
loop_
_entity.id
_entity.type
_entity.pdbx_description
1 polymer ?
#
loop_
_entity_poly.entity_id
_entity_poly.type
_entity_poly.pdbx_seq_one_letter_code
_entity_poly.pdbx_strand_id
1 'polypeptide(L)'
;MKTLIGMRTLTLLLLSVLSAGLIIGCKKRSKKTADEEANKVTTECHYKNLKTVVDSTYSDWHIIIQEADTDVKIEGYDEFDKKVLVTISKNGEVLFDKGEFTKTSLHSSLDNHFQLSGAYLEQITNTTVYLSLGAFIPETDEGVYFILAFSKDGHFKKYLHPLAMDESDFIVDFYIMYTHENLQNPVDKASLQQIAKAYGTPKFIEQLEKEGPLSIYPPEVISHYDLDVQIESESTENYDDSHLSCKALFYPHDSDKLIGSMNIEVKGHNGIYYDRIDRISR
;
A
#
# COMPACT_ATOMS: atom_id res chain seq x y z
N MET A 1 -19.35 -18.18 -31.55
CA MET A 1 -19.18 -19.65 -31.67
C MET A 1 -18.87 -20.18 -30.27
N LYS A 2 -19.70 -21.09 -29.75
CA LYS A 2 -19.61 -21.68 -28.40
C LYS A 2 -18.65 -22.87 -28.39
N THR A 3 -17.81 -22.97 -27.36
CA THR A 3 -17.39 -24.18 -26.59
C THR A 3 -16.24 -23.71 -25.67
N LEU A 4 -16.34 -23.64 -24.34
CA LEU A 4 -16.65 -24.63 -23.30
C LEU A 4 -15.70 -25.86 -23.33
N ILE A 5 -14.65 -25.82 -22.50
CA ILE A 5 -14.08 -27.02 -21.86
C ILE A 5 -13.96 -26.70 -20.37
N GLY A 6 -14.83 -27.34 -19.59
CA GLY A 6 -14.81 -27.29 -18.13
C GLY A 6 -14.03 -28.45 -17.52
N MET A 7 -13.50 -28.16 -16.33
CA MET A 7 -13.33 -29.02 -15.15
C MET A 7 -12.72 -30.42 -15.31
N ARG A 8 -11.54 -30.57 -14.70
CA ARG A 8 -11.29 -31.72 -13.81
C ARG A 8 -10.80 -31.22 -12.44
N THR A 9 -11.70 -31.34 -11.49
CA THR A 9 -11.47 -31.40 -10.05
C THR A 9 -10.40 -32.44 -9.73
N LEU A 10 -9.34 -32.02 -9.03
CA LEU A 10 -8.50 -32.94 -8.27
C LEU A 10 -8.50 -32.47 -6.82
N THR A 11 -9.41 -33.04 -6.04
CA THR A 11 -9.44 -32.92 -4.58
C THR A 11 -8.26 -33.71 -4.03
N LEU A 12 -7.20 -33.02 -3.59
CA LEU A 12 -6.16 -33.62 -2.76
C LEU A 12 -6.15 -32.91 -1.40
N LEU A 13 -6.72 -33.63 -0.44
CA LEU A 13 -6.74 -33.32 0.97
C LEU A 13 -5.43 -33.88 1.56
N LEU A 14 -4.50 -33.00 1.95
CA LEU A 14 -3.41 -33.35 2.86
C LEU A 14 -3.26 -32.27 3.93
N LEU A 15 -3.48 -32.72 5.16
CA LEU A 15 -3.27 -32.00 6.42
C LEU A 15 -1.79 -31.67 6.66
N SER A 16 -1.59 -30.57 7.41
CA SER A 16 -0.40 -30.18 8.21
C SER A 16 0.83 -29.78 7.40
N VAL A 17 1.47 -28.63 7.64
CA VAL A 17 2.08 -28.20 8.91
C VAL A 17 2.00 -26.68 9.07
N LEU A 18 1.88 -26.21 10.32
CA LEU A 18 1.96 -24.82 10.76
C LEU A 18 3.06 -24.02 10.04
N SER A 19 2.68 -22.95 9.35
CA SER A 19 3.52 -21.75 9.21
C SER A 19 2.90 -20.63 10.04
N ALA A 20 3.04 -20.76 11.35
CA ALA A 20 2.99 -19.59 12.22
C ALA A 20 4.17 -18.70 11.82
N GLY A 21 3.94 -17.76 10.91
CA GLY A 21 4.81 -16.61 10.71
C GLY A 21 4.82 -15.83 12.01
N LEU A 22 5.78 -16.12 12.88
CA LEU A 22 6.10 -15.30 14.03
C LEU A 22 6.49 -13.91 13.49
N ILE A 23 5.54 -12.99 13.48
CA ILE A 23 5.87 -11.58 13.64
C ILE A 23 6.44 -11.50 15.06
N ILE A 24 7.76 -11.49 15.18
CA ILE A 24 8.43 -11.15 16.44
C ILE A 24 8.25 -9.64 16.62
N GLY A 25 7.04 -9.25 16.99
CA GLY A 25 6.76 -7.96 17.61
C GLY A 25 7.36 -8.01 19.01
N CYS A 26 8.51 -7.38 19.19
CA CYS A 26 9.20 -7.35 20.46
C CYS A 26 8.50 -6.37 21.42
N LYS A 27 7.39 -6.79 22.07
CA LYS A 27 6.96 -6.17 23.34
C LYS A 27 5.99 -7.05 24.14
N LYS A 28 6.48 -7.58 25.26
CA LYS A 28 5.64 -7.88 26.43
C LYS A 28 6.19 -7.08 27.62
N ARG A 29 5.55 -5.96 27.93
CA ARG A 29 5.84 -5.15 29.12
C ARG A 29 5.09 -5.79 30.30
N SER A 30 5.78 -6.66 31.04
CA SER A 30 5.35 -7.08 32.38
C SER A 30 5.92 -6.10 33.43
N LYS A 31 5.19 -5.92 34.52
CA LYS A 31 5.34 -4.82 35.49
C LYS A 31 6.33 -5.23 36.61
N LYS A 32 7.48 -4.53 36.65
CA LYS A 32 8.41 -4.27 37.77
C LYS A 32 8.86 -5.43 38.69
N THR A 33 10.17 -5.67 38.68
CA THR A 33 11.05 -5.55 39.86
C THR A 33 12.43 -5.08 39.41
N ALA A 34 12.97 -4.08 40.10
CA ALA A 34 14.24 -3.43 39.78
C ALA A 34 15.40 -4.24 40.38
N ASP A 35 15.96 -5.19 39.64
CA ASP A 35 17.32 -5.72 39.88
C ASP A 35 17.89 -6.62 38.74
N GLU A 36 17.37 -6.55 37.51
CA GLU A 36 17.90 -7.32 36.35
C GLU A 36 18.26 -6.40 35.17
N GLU A 37 18.95 -5.28 35.44
CA GLU A 37 19.31 -4.29 34.42
C GLU A 37 20.76 -4.45 33.89
N ALA A 38 21.33 -5.65 33.96
CA ALA A 38 22.62 -5.96 33.34
C ALA A 38 22.51 -7.24 32.51
N ASN A 39 22.79 -7.10 31.20
CA ASN A 39 22.84 -8.16 30.17
C ASN A 39 21.54 -8.50 29.44
N LYS A 40 20.81 -7.49 28.97
CA LYS A 40 20.07 -7.67 27.72
C LYS A 40 21.05 -7.46 26.57
N VAL A 41 21.70 -8.53 26.12
CA VAL A 41 22.44 -8.53 24.85
C VAL A 41 21.39 -8.31 23.76
N THR A 42 21.25 -7.07 23.31
CA THR A 42 20.58 -6.78 22.04
C THR A 42 21.48 -7.39 20.98
N THR A 43 21.06 -8.48 20.34
CA THR A 43 21.74 -9.02 19.18
C THR A 43 21.71 -7.92 18.12
N GLU A 44 22.82 -7.20 17.94
CA GLU A 44 22.95 -6.23 16.87
C GLU A 44 22.92 -7.00 15.54
N CYS A 45 21.78 -6.96 14.85
CA CYS A 45 21.70 -7.44 13.48
C CYS A 45 22.64 -6.59 12.62
N HIS A 46 23.69 -7.21 12.09
CA HIS A 46 24.61 -6.56 11.17
C HIS A 46 24.05 -6.61 9.75
N TYR A 47 23.66 -5.47 9.20
CA TYR A 47 23.12 -5.35 7.85
C TYR A 47 24.22 -4.97 6.86
N LYS A 48 24.39 -5.76 5.81
CA LYS A 48 25.36 -5.49 4.74
C LYS A 48 24.92 -4.28 3.93
N ASN A 49 25.84 -3.34 3.68
CA ASN A 49 25.61 -2.13 2.89
C ASN A 49 24.39 -1.30 3.35
N LEU A 50 24.12 -1.29 4.67
CA LEU A 50 23.04 -0.52 5.25
C LEU A 50 23.21 0.97 4.97
N LYS A 51 22.20 1.59 4.37
CA LYS A 51 22.12 3.02 4.14
C LYS A 51 20.75 3.56 4.54
N THR A 52 20.73 4.75 5.14
CA THR A 52 19.48 5.48 5.38
C THR A 52 19.10 6.21 4.09
N VAL A 53 17.90 5.96 3.58
CA VAL A 53 17.37 6.60 2.37
C VAL A 53 16.32 7.68 2.67
N VAL A 54 15.64 7.56 3.82
CA VAL A 54 14.75 8.61 4.35
C VAL A 54 15.01 8.76 5.84
N ASP A 55 15.15 9.99 6.30
CA ASP A 55 15.11 10.40 7.71
C ASP A 55 14.35 11.73 7.77
N SER A 56 13.06 11.64 8.06
CA SER A 56 12.12 12.75 7.90
C SER A 56 11.20 12.88 9.09
N THR A 57 10.91 14.12 9.47
CA THR A 57 9.89 14.44 10.49
C THR A 57 8.76 15.22 9.84
N TYR A 58 7.53 14.81 10.09
CA TYR A 58 6.32 15.50 9.63
C TYR A 58 5.30 15.58 10.76
N SER A 59 4.95 16.81 11.16
CA SER A 59 4.13 17.04 12.37
C SER A 59 4.76 16.33 13.58
N ASP A 60 4.09 15.31 14.11
CA ASP A 60 4.50 14.51 15.25
C ASP A 60 5.05 13.13 14.84
N TRP A 61 5.14 12.83 13.53
CA TRP A 61 5.76 11.63 13.00
C TRP A 61 7.25 11.80 12.77
N HIS A 62 8.02 10.77 13.08
CA HIS A 62 9.42 10.60 12.66
C HIS A 62 9.56 9.26 11.94
N ILE A 63 10.08 9.30 10.71
CA ILE A 63 10.17 8.16 9.82
C ILE A 63 11.63 8.00 9.39
N ILE A 64 12.18 6.81 9.62
CA ILE A 64 13.47 6.39 9.10
C ILE A 64 13.25 5.18 8.20
N ILE A 65 13.69 5.29 6.95
CA ILE A 65 13.71 4.18 5.99
C ILE A 65 15.17 3.90 5.67
N GLN A 66 15.57 2.64 5.80
CA GLN A 66 16.89 2.17 5.45
C GLN A 66 16.80 1.03 4.44
N GLU A 67 17.80 0.93 3.59
CA GLU A 67 17.98 -0.17 2.64
C GLU A 67 19.25 -0.93 3.00
N ALA A 68 19.22 -2.24 2.81
CA ALA A 68 20.39 -3.11 2.96
C ALA A 68 20.36 -4.23 1.93
N ASP A 69 21.52 -4.79 1.64
CA ASP A 69 21.64 -5.95 0.76
C ASP A 69 21.21 -7.22 1.49
N THR A 70 20.68 -8.16 0.72
CA THR A 70 20.51 -9.55 1.14
C THR A 70 21.62 -10.42 0.53
N ASP A 71 21.65 -11.70 0.91
CA ASP A 71 22.54 -12.70 0.29
C ASP A 71 21.89 -13.43 -0.90
N VAL A 72 20.69 -13.01 -1.33
CA VAL A 72 19.95 -13.64 -2.44
C VAL A 72 20.42 -13.02 -3.75
N LYS A 73 21.01 -13.82 -4.64
CA LYS A 73 21.38 -13.36 -6.00
C LYS A 73 20.16 -13.30 -6.91
N ILE A 74 20.05 -12.26 -7.73
CA ILE A 74 19.01 -12.14 -8.75
C ILE A 74 19.38 -12.98 -9.97
N GLU A 75 18.44 -13.78 -10.46
CA GLU A 75 18.67 -14.66 -11.60
C GLU A 75 18.88 -13.84 -12.88
N GLY A 76 19.98 -14.10 -13.59
CA GLY A 76 20.31 -13.39 -14.83
C GLY A 76 21.10 -12.08 -14.66
N TYR A 77 21.27 -11.58 -13.43
CA TYR A 77 21.94 -10.30 -13.16
C TYR A 77 23.10 -10.47 -12.18
N ASP A 78 24.07 -9.55 -12.22
CA ASP A 78 25.18 -9.52 -11.25
C ASP A 78 24.87 -8.64 -10.04
N GLU A 79 23.66 -8.81 -9.50
CA GLU A 79 23.13 -8.04 -8.38
C GLU A 79 22.52 -8.96 -7.32
N PHE A 80 22.43 -8.44 -6.10
CA PHE A 80 21.74 -9.09 -4.99
C PHE A 80 20.39 -8.39 -4.74
N ASP A 81 19.44 -9.15 -4.20
CA ASP A 81 18.18 -8.62 -3.73
C ASP A 81 18.40 -7.70 -2.53
N LYS A 82 17.45 -6.80 -2.32
CA LYS A 82 17.47 -5.80 -1.25
C LYS A 82 16.43 -6.10 -0.18
N LYS A 83 16.61 -5.47 0.97
CA LYS A 83 15.60 -5.37 2.01
C LYS A 83 15.44 -3.93 2.46
N VAL A 84 14.23 -3.61 2.91
CA VAL A 84 13.88 -2.31 3.47
C VAL A 84 13.59 -2.46 4.96
N LEU A 85 14.12 -1.54 5.75
CA LEU A 85 13.92 -1.44 7.19
C LEU A 85 13.17 -0.15 7.48
N VAL A 86 12.02 -0.25 8.13
CA VAL A 86 11.17 0.91 8.45
C VAL A 86 11.10 1.10 9.95
N THR A 87 11.51 2.28 10.42
CA THR A 87 11.32 2.72 11.80
C THR A 87 10.40 3.93 11.80
N ILE A 88 9.30 3.85 12.53
CA ILE A 88 8.30 4.93 12.61
C ILE A 88 8.00 5.20 14.07
N SER A 89 8.10 6.47 14.43
CA SER A 89 7.74 7.00 15.74
C SER A 89 6.68 8.08 15.61
N LYS A 90 5.84 8.24 16.62
CA LYS A 90 4.88 9.33 16.72
C LYS A 90 4.90 9.91 18.13
N ASN A 91 4.97 11.23 18.27
CA ASN A 91 5.11 11.92 19.56
C ASN A 91 6.29 11.40 20.42
N GLY A 92 7.38 11.00 19.76
CA GLY A 92 8.57 10.42 20.41
C GLY A 92 8.41 8.97 20.89
N GLU A 93 7.24 8.34 20.70
CA GLU A 93 7.05 6.90 20.94
C GLU A 93 7.29 6.12 19.65
N VAL A 94 8.18 5.12 19.70
CA VAL A 94 8.42 4.18 18.60
C VAL A 94 7.21 3.25 18.46
N LEU A 95 6.54 3.33 17.32
CA LEU A 95 5.41 2.46 16.95
C LEU A 95 5.89 1.23 16.19
N PHE A 96 6.86 1.43 15.27
CA PHE A 96 7.50 0.37 14.49
C PHE A 96 9.01 0.52 14.62
N ASP A 97 9.69 -0.52 15.06
CA ASP A 97 11.14 -0.56 15.23
C ASP A 97 11.73 -1.54 14.22
N LYS A 98 12.38 -0.99 13.18
CA LYS A 98 13.01 -1.77 12.09
C LYS A 98 12.13 -2.89 11.54
N GLY A 99 10.89 -2.58 11.14
CA GLY A 99 10.08 -3.52 10.38
C GLY A 99 10.80 -3.91 9.08
N GLU A 100 11.16 -5.19 8.94
CA GLU A 100 11.90 -5.69 7.78
C GLU A 100 10.96 -6.12 6.64
N PHE A 101 11.22 -5.60 5.45
CA PHE A 101 10.49 -5.93 4.23
C PHE A 101 11.45 -6.49 3.17
N THR A 102 11.16 -7.68 2.71
CA THR A 102 11.76 -8.37 1.55
C THR A 102 10.69 -8.63 0.51
N LYS A 103 11.07 -8.91 -0.74
CA LYS A 103 10.09 -9.28 -1.78
C LYS A 103 9.18 -10.43 -1.36
N THR A 104 9.72 -11.45 -0.68
CA THR A 104 8.95 -12.61 -0.18
C THR A 104 8.01 -12.26 0.97
N SER A 105 8.32 -11.23 1.77
CA SER A 105 7.38 -10.69 2.77
C SER A 105 6.23 -9.90 2.14
N LEU A 106 6.46 -9.32 0.96
CA LEU A 106 5.45 -8.59 0.20
C LEU A 106 4.52 -9.54 -0.55
N HIS A 107 5.04 -10.55 -1.23
CA HIS A 107 4.21 -11.55 -1.87
C HIS A 107 4.99 -12.84 -2.12
N SER A 108 4.37 -13.99 -1.87
CA SER A 108 5.05 -15.29 -1.95
C SER A 108 5.42 -15.70 -3.38
N SER A 109 4.82 -15.09 -4.40
CA SER A 109 5.16 -15.35 -5.81
C SER A 109 6.41 -14.61 -6.30
N LEU A 110 6.97 -13.68 -5.51
CA LEU A 110 8.13 -12.88 -5.90
C LEU A 110 9.41 -13.69 -5.68
N ASP A 111 9.80 -14.44 -6.72
CA ASP A 111 10.96 -15.31 -6.74
C ASP A 111 12.27 -14.57 -7.08
N ASN A 112 13.32 -15.31 -7.43
CA ASN A 112 14.65 -14.75 -7.70
C ASN A 112 14.79 -13.98 -9.02
N HIS A 113 13.74 -13.90 -9.85
CA HIS A 113 13.71 -13.00 -11.00
C HIS A 113 13.39 -11.55 -10.61
N PHE A 114 12.72 -11.35 -9.47
CA PHE A 114 12.36 -10.03 -8.96
C PHE A 114 13.40 -9.48 -7.99
N GLN A 115 13.66 -8.19 -8.07
CA GLN A 115 14.45 -7.43 -7.10
C GLN A 115 13.56 -6.40 -6.41
N LEU A 116 13.70 -6.28 -5.09
CA LEU A 116 13.00 -5.25 -4.33
C LEU A 116 13.49 -3.85 -4.74
N SER A 117 12.56 -2.96 -5.08
CA SER A 117 12.84 -1.56 -5.37
C SER A 117 13.13 -0.77 -4.08
N GLY A 118 13.59 0.47 -4.23
CA GLY A 118 13.64 1.38 -3.09
C GLY A 118 12.24 1.69 -2.55
N ALA A 119 12.16 1.99 -1.27
CA ALA A 119 10.93 2.45 -0.64
C ALA A 119 10.86 3.97 -0.71
N TYR A 120 9.66 4.50 -0.89
CA TYR A 120 9.45 5.93 -0.90
C TYR A 120 8.18 6.30 -0.13
N LEU A 121 8.17 7.52 0.37
CA LEU A 121 7.08 8.05 1.16
C LEU A 121 5.99 8.55 0.22
N GLU A 122 4.84 7.89 0.24
CA GLU A 122 3.69 8.25 -0.61
C GLU A 122 2.93 9.42 0.01
N GLN A 123 2.56 9.27 1.29
CA GLN A 123 1.78 10.27 1.99
C GLN A 123 1.89 10.12 3.51
N ILE A 124 1.70 11.22 4.24
CA ILE A 124 1.57 11.20 5.70
C ILE A 124 0.28 11.91 6.07
N THR A 125 -0.56 11.23 6.84
CA THR A 125 -1.76 11.82 7.44
C THR A 125 -1.58 12.01 8.95
N ASN A 126 -2.60 12.56 9.62
CA ASN A 126 -2.58 12.61 11.09
C ASN A 126 -2.55 11.21 11.73
N THR A 127 -3.03 10.22 11.00
CA THR A 127 -3.34 8.85 11.46
C THR A 127 -2.41 7.80 10.91
N THR A 128 -1.80 8.01 9.73
CA THR A 128 -1.10 6.94 9.02
C THR A 128 0.10 7.47 8.25
N VAL A 129 1.18 6.70 8.22
CA VAL A 129 2.28 6.86 7.26
C VAL A 129 2.09 5.84 6.15
N TYR A 130 2.06 6.30 4.90
CA TYR A 130 1.97 5.47 3.71
C TYR A 130 3.30 5.42 2.99
N LEU A 131 3.84 4.22 2.84
CA LEU A 131 5.06 3.95 2.08
C LEU A 131 4.72 3.08 0.89
N SER A 132 5.33 3.36 -0.25
CA SER A 132 5.19 2.54 -1.43
C SER A 132 6.46 1.77 -1.67
N LEU A 133 6.29 0.51 -2.08
CA LEU A 133 7.37 -0.45 -2.26
C LEU A 133 7.00 -1.41 -3.38
N GLY A 134 7.93 -1.66 -4.31
CA GLY A 134 7.71 -2.58 -5.42
C GLY A 134 8.77 -3.67 -5.48
N ALA A 135 8.47 -4.68 -6.29
CA ALA A 135 9.44 -5.68 -6.71
C ALA A 135 9.31 -5.85 -8.23
N PHE A 136 10.42 -5.65 -8.93
CA PHE A 136 10.45 -5.62 -10.39
C PHE A 136 11.51 -6.56 -10.92
N ILE A 137 11.30 -7.09 -12.12
CA ILE A 137 12.37 -7.77 -12.85
C ILE A 137 13.38 -6.69 -13.26
N PRO A 138 14.68 -6.83 -12.96
CA PRO A 138 15.64 -5.78 -13.27
C PRO A 138 15.66 -5.43 -14.76
N GLU A 139 15.85 -4.16 -15.06
CA GLU A 139 15.88 -3.64 -16.45
C GLU A 139 14.55 -3.81 -17.22
N THR A 140 13.44 -4.09 -16.52
CA THR A 140 12.09 -4.09 -17.11
C THR A 140 11.12 -3.26 -16.27
N ASP A 141 9.97 -2.95 -16.83
CA ASP A 141 8.84 -2.33 -16.12
C ASP A 141 7.88 -3.39 -15.54
N GLU A 142 8.24 -4.67 -15.63
CA GLU A 142 7.42 -5.78 -15.15
C GLU A 142 7.65 -5.99 -13.65
N GLY A 143 6.60 -5.77 -12.86
CA GLY A 143 6.69 -5.91 -11.42
C GLY A 143 5.35 -5.83 -10.72
N VAL A 144 5.42 -5.89 -9.39
CA VAL A 144 4.27 -5.77 -8.51
C VAL A 144 4.54 -4.67 -7.51
N TYR A 145 3.51 -3.89 -7.24
CA TYR A 145 3.59 -2.74 -6.36
C TYR A 145 2.71 -2.89 -5.13
N PHE A 146 3.14 -2.24 -4.04
CA PHE A 146 2.46 -2.31 -2.76
C PHE A 146 2.46 -0.97 -2.07
N ILE A 147 1.32 -0.63 -1.45
CA ILE A 147 1.24 0.44 -0.45
C ILE A 147 1.22 -0.20 0.93
N LEU A 148 2.12 0.27 1.78
CA LEU A 148 2.30 -0.10 3.17
C LEU A 148 1.74 1.01 4.05
N ALA A 149 0.71 0.69 4.84
CA ALA A 149 0.06 1.63 5.75
C ALA A 149 0.44 1.34 7.20
N PHE A 150 1.06 2.33 7.86
CA PHE A 150 1.50 2.26 9.25
C PHE A 150 0.68 3.24 10.10
N SER A 151 -0.32 2.72 10.82
CA SER A 151 -1.30 3.52 11.56
C SER A 151 -0.78 3.93 12.94
N LYS A 152 -1.29 5.05 13.45
CA LYS A 152 -0.89 5.68 14.73
C LYS A 152 -1.16 4.84 15.96
N ASP A 153 -2.02 3.84 15.84
CA ASP A 153 -2.36 2.87 16.88
C ASP A 153 -1.47 1.62 16.83
N GLY A 154 -0.47 1.60 15.95
CA GLY A 154 0.49 0.50 15.79
C GLY A 154 0.03 -0.60 14.84
N HIS A 155 -1.11 -0.45 14.16
CA HIS A 155 -1.52 -1.41 13.12
C HIS A 155 -0.77 -1.19 11.82
N PHE A 156 -0.47 -2.30 11.15
CA PHE A 156 0.16 -2.33 9.83
C PHE A 156 -0.77 -3.07 8.86
N LYS A 157 -1.02 -2.49 7.68
CA LYS A 157 -1.71 -3.16 6.57
C LYS A 157 -0.92 -2.96 5.28
N LYS A 158 -0.84 -4.03 4.49
CA LYS A 158 -0.24 -4.05 3.16
C LYS A 158 -1.37 -4.14 2.13
N TYR A 159 -1.29 -3.34 1.09
CA TYR A 159 -2.22 -3.31 -0.03
C TYR A 159 -1.46 -3.66 -1.30
N LEU A 160 -2.01 -4.58 -2.09
CA LEU A 160 -1.58 -4.77 -3.47
C LEU A 160 -2.01 -3.54 -4.26
N HIS A 161 -1.11 -3.00 -5.07
CA HIS A 161 -1.35 -1.90 -5.99
C HIS A 161 -1.15 -2.41 -7.43
N PRO A 162 -2.22 -2.84 -8.11
CA PRO A 162 -2.16 -3.20 -9.53
C PRO A 162 -1.76 -1.96 -10.34
N LEU A 163 -0.84 -2.15 -11.30
CA LEU A 163 -0.43 -1.09 -12.24
C LEU A 163 -1.13 -1.32 -13.58
N ALA A 164 -1.93 -0.35 -14.01
CA ALA A 164 -2.43 -0.21 -15.37
C ALA A 164 -1.35 0.32 -16.32
N MET A 165 -0.28 0.93 -15.78
CA MET A 165 0.83 1.54 -16.54
C MET A 165 0.34 2.69 -17.44
N ASP A 166 -0.65 3.43 -16.96
CA ASP A 166 -1.26 4.57 -17.65
C ASP A 166 -1.54 5.73 -16.69
N GLU A 167 -2.12 6.82 -17.19
CA GLU A 167 -2.42 8.02 -16.41
C GLU A 167 -3.46 7.80 -15.30
N SER A 168 -4.05 6.61 -15.18
CA SER A 168 -5.05 6.28 -14.16
C SER A 168 -4.45 5.73 -12.86
N ASP A 169 -3.19 5.29 -12.83
CA ASP A 169 -2.61 4.55 -11.69
C ASP A 169 -2.73 5.30 -10.35
N PHE A 170 -2.59 6.63 -10.35
CA PHE A 170 -2.72 7.46 -9.15
C PHE A 170 -4.12 7.41 -8.50
N ILE A 171 -5.14 6.94 -9.24
CA ILE A 171 -6.49 6.70 -8.71
C ILE A 171 -6.46 5.53 -7.72
N VAL A 172 -5.67 4.50 -7.99
CA VAL A 172 -5.54 3.34 -7.10
C VAL A 172 -4.87 3.77 -5.79
N ASP A 173 -3.81 4.58 -5.86
CA ASP A 173 -3.19 5.22 -4.68
C ASP A 173 -4.22 5.96 -3.83
N PHE A 174 -4.99 6.85 -4.47
CA PHE A 174 -6.05 7.61 -3.82
C PHE A 174 -7.02 6.68 -3.09
N TYR A 175 -7.57 5.69 -3.79
CA TYR A 175 -8.58 4.82 -3.20
C TYR A 175 -8.01 3.93 -2.10
N ILE A 176 -6.80 3.39 -2.23
CA ILE A 176 -6.17 2.59 -1.17
C ILE A 176 -6.05 3.42 0.11
N MET A 177 -5.46 4.62 0.02
CA MET A 177 -5.22 5.46 1.19
C MET A 177 -6.52 6.03 1.75
N TYR A 178 -7.42 6.52 0.90
CA TYR A 178 -8.70 7.08 1.33
C TYR A 178 -9.59 6.00 1.96
N THR A 179 -9.56 4.77 1.44
CA THR A 179 -10.27 3.62 2.05
C THR A 179 -9.65 3.25 3.40
N HIS A 180 -8.33 3.19 3.50
CA HIS A 180 -7.64 2.90 4.76
C HIS A 180 -8.01 3.93 5.85
N GLU A 181 -8.09 5.21 5.49
CA GLU A 181 -8.52 6.28 6.42
C GLU A 181 -10.00 6.18 6.82
N ASN A 182 -10.89 5.75 5.91
CA ASN A 182 -12.29 5.50 6.24
C ASN A 182 -12.50 4.30 7.17
N LEU A 183 -11.56 3.35 7.18
CA LEU A 183 -11.59 2.17 8.05
C LEU A 183 -11.00 2.42 9.44
N GLN A 184 -10.41 3.60 9.68
CA GLN A 184 -9.91 3.96 11.01
C GLN A 184 -11.04 4.10 12.02
N ASN A 185 -10.77 3.75 13.28
CA ASN A 185 -11.76 3.85 14.36
C ASN A 185 -11.21 4.68 15.55
N PRO A 186 -11.74 5.90 15.79
CA PRO A 186 -12.71 6.62 14.96
C PRO A 186 -12.09 7.14 13.65
N VAL A 187 -12.94 7.39 12.65
CA VAL A 187 -12.53 8.01 11.38
C VAL A 187 -12.00 9.43 11.62
N ASP A 188 -10.78 9.71 11.16
CA ASP A 188 -10.19 11.05 11.22
C ASP A 188 -10.53 11.85 9.96
N LYS A 189 -11.48 12.77 10.08
CA LYS A 189 -11.95 13.59 8.95
C LYS A 189 -10.84 14.46 8.34
N ALA A 190 -9.86 14.87 9.15
CA ALA A 190 -8.77 15.71 8.67
C ALA A 190 -7.79 14.90 7.79
N SER A 191 -7.50 13.65 8.17
CA SER A 191 -6.75 12.72 7.32
C SER A 191 -7.45 12.45 5.99
N LEU A 192 -8.77 12.20 5.99
CA LEU A 192 -9.54 12.07 4.74
C LEU A 192 -9.44 13.31 3.85
N GLN A 193 -9.57 14.50 4.44
CA GLN A 193 -9.41 15.75 3.71
C GLN A 193 -7.98 15.97 3.19
N GLN A 194 -6.95 15.52 3.91
CA GLN A 194 -5.55 15.57 3.45
C GLN A 194 -5.36 14.71 2.20
N ILE A 195 -5.88 13.47 2.20
CA ILE A 195 -5.83 12.60 1.02
C ILE A 195 -6.62 13.22 -0.14
N ALA A 196 -7.86 13.66 0.08
CA ALA A 196 -8.67 14.29 -0.97
C ALA A 196 -8.02 15.53 -1.59
N LYS A 197 -7.28 16.32 -0.80
CA LYS A 197 -6.53 17.51 -1.29
C LYS A 197 -5.28 17.15 -2.08
N ALA A 198 -4.62 16.04 -1.73
CA ALA A 198 -3.44 15.57 -2.43
C ALA A 198 -3.80 15.10 -3.84
N TYR A 199 -4.90 14.35 -3.98
CA TYR A 199 -5.29 13.69 -5.24
C TYR A 199 -6.36 14.44 -6.05
N GLY A 200 -7.10 15.36 -5.41
CA GLY A 200 -8.27 16.00 -5.98
C GLY A 200 -8.10 17.47 -6.38
N THR A 201 -9.05 17.94 -7.18
CA THR A 201 -9.31 19.37 -7.39
C THR A 201 -10.22 19.93 -6.30
N PRO A 202 -10.32 21.27 -6.13
CA PRO A 202 -11.31 21.87 -5.25
C PRO A 202 -12.75 21.40 -5.50
N LYS A 203 -13.12 21.16 -6.77
CA LYS A 203 -14.45 20.68 -7.16
C LYS A 203 -14.73 19.27 -6.60
N PHE A 204 -13.73 18.38 -6.66
CA PHE A 204 -13.86 17.05 -6.07
C PHE A 204 -14.00 17.10 -4.54
N ILE A 205 -13.24 17.98 -3.88
CA ILE A 205 -13.36 18.17 -2.43
C ILE A 205 -14.76 18.64 -2.04
N GLU A 206 -15.30 19.63 -2.76
CA GLU A 206 -16.68 20.11 -2.56
C GLU A 206 -17.72 18.99 -2.77
N GLN A 207 -17.49 18.10 -3.74
CA GLN A 207 -18.33 16.93 -3.95
C GLN A 207 -18.35 16.02 -2.71
N LEU A 208 -17.19 15.65 -2.19
CA LEU A 208 -17.07 14.80 -1.00
C LEU A 208 -17.72 15.43 0.24
N GLU A 209 -17.57 16.74 0.42
CA GLU A 209 -18.19 17.47 1.54
C GLU A 209 -19.73 17.46 1.45
N LYS A 210 -20.27 17.55 0.24
CA LYS A 210 -21.72 17.57 -0.01
C LYS A 210 -22.35 16.17 0.04
N GLU A 211 -21.71 15.19 -0.57
CA GLU A 211 -22.27 13.86 -0.81
C GLU A 211 -21.84 12.84 0.26
N GLY A 212 -20.79 13.15 1.03
CA GLY A 212 -20.25 12.33 2.09
C GLY A 212 -19.06 11.48 1.65
N PRO A 213 -18.21 11.04 2.60
CA PRO A 213 -16.93 10.39 2.27
C PRO A 213 -17.08 9.04 1.56
N LEU A 214 -18.23 8.38 1.69
CA LEU A 214 -18.49 7.08 1.04
C LEU A 214 -19.20 7.21 -0.31
N SER A 215 -19.49 8.44 -0.79
CA SER A 215 -20.23 8.62 -2.06
C SER A 215 -19.46 8.14 -3.30
N ILE A 216 -18.14 8.01 -3.16
CA ILE A 216 -17.20 7.59 -4.21
C ILE A 216 -17.10 6.07 -4.36
N TYR A 217 -17.92 5.29 -3.65
CA TYR A 217 -17.92 3.83 -3.79
C TYR A 217 -19.26 3.33 -4.37
N PRO A 218 -19.25 2.19 -5.10
CA PRO A 218 -20.47 1.45 -5.38
C PRO A 218 -21.18 1.04 -4.07
N PRO A 219 -22.52 1.08 -4.00
CA PRO A 219 -23.27 0.68 -2.81
C PRO A 219 -22.91 -0.71 -2.28
N GLU A 220 -22.62 -1.64 -3.18
CA GLU A 220 -22.27 -3.02 -2.88
C GLU A 220 -20.94 -3.11 -2.12
N VAL A 221 -19.94 -2.30 -2.50
CA VAL A 221 -18.63 -2.22 -1.83
C VAL A 221 -18.79 -1.79 -0.37
N ILE A 222 -19.74 -0.87 -0.10
CA ILE A 222 -20.01 -0.39 1.26
C ILE A 222 -20.81 -1.44 2.05
N SER A 223 -21.90 -1.95 1.48
CA SER A 223 -22.91 -2.71 2.23
C SER A 223 -22.61 -4.19 2.38
N HIS A 224 -21.81 -4.78 1.49
CA HIS A 224 -21.52 -6.22 1.48
C HIS A 224 -20.06 -6.54 1.76
N TYR A 225 -19.14 -5.61 1.46
CA TYR A 225 -17.70 -5.84 1.58
C TYR A 225 -17.05 -4.97 2.66
N ASP A 226 -17.78 -4.05 3.29
CA ASP A 226 -17.26 -3.13 4.31
C ASP A 226 -15.96 -2.44 3.85
N LEU A 227 -15.90 -2.07 2.56
CA LEU A 227 -14.73 -1.51 1.86
C LEU A 227 -13.49 -2.41 1.75
N ASP A 228 -13.55 -3.68 2.17
CA ASP A 228 -12.45 -4.63 2.02
C ASP A 228 -12.46 -5.29 0.63
N VAL A 229 -11.91 -4.55 -0.33
CA VAL A 229 -11.88 -4.90 -1.75
C VAL A 229 -10.52 -4.59 -2.37
N GLN A 230 -10.20 -5.26 -3.47
CA GLN A 230 -9.14 -4.86 -4.40
C GLN A 230 -9.67 -3.80 -5.36
N ILE A 231 -8.78 -2.88 -5.73
CA ILE A 231 -9.09 -1.71 -6.55
C ILE A 231 -8.11 -1.67 -7.71
N GLU A 232 -8.65 -1.48 -8.90
CA GLU A 232 -7.89 -1.28 -10.14
C GLU A 232 -8.39 0.00 -10.82
N SER A 233 -7.62 0.51 -11.77
CA SER A 233 -8.02 1.64 -12.61
C SER A 233 -7.77 1.35 -14.08
N GLU A 234 -8.47 2.08 -14.94
CA GLU A 234 -8.20 2.11 -16.37
C GLU A 234 -8.46 3.52 -16.91
N SER A 235 -7.60 3.98 -17.81
CA SER A 235 -7.89 5.12 -18.68
C SER A 235 -8.85 4.69 -19.78
N THR A 236 -9.81 5.56 -20.13
CA THR A 236 -10.74 5.30 -21.25
C THR A 236 -10.29 6.09 -22.48
N GLU A 237 -10.57 5.56 -23.68
CA GLU A 237 -10.12 6.14 -24.97
C GLU A 237 -10.69 7.55 -25.28
N ASN A 238 -11.50 8.13 -24.40
CA ASN A 238 -12.08 9.47 -24.56
C ASN A 238 -11.14 10.54 -24.02
N TYR A 239 -10.15 10.91 -24.84
CA TYR A 239 -9.32 12.10 -24.63
C TYR A 239 -10.09 13.33 -25.14
N ASP A 240 -10.62 14.14 -24.22
CA ASP A 240 -10.88 15.55 -24.52
C ASP A 240 -9.63 16.34 -24.15
N ASP A 241 -9.31 17.39 -24.89
CA ASP A 241 -8.11 18.23 -24.68
C ASP A 241 -8.06 18.85 -23.25
N SER A 242 -9.16 18.77 -22.51
CA SER A 242 -9.31 19.34 -21.18
C SER A 242 -9.50 18.33 -20.03
N HIS A 243 -9.89 17.08 -20.31
CA HIS A 243 -10.18 16.06 -19.30
C HIS A 243 -9.87 14.64 -19.81
N LEU A 244 -9.25 13.85 -18.94
CA LEU A 244 -9.10 12.40 -19.13
C LEU A 244 -10.24 11.69 -18.41
N SER A 245 -10.88 10.75 -19.09
CA SER A 245 -11.92 9.90 -18.48
C SER A 245 -11.30 8.57 -18.03
N CYS A 246 -11.43 8.24 -16.76
CA CYS A 246 -10.93 7.00 -16.16
C CYS A 246 -12.07 6.22 -15.48
N LYS A 247 -11.79 4.99 -15.06
CA LYS A 247 -12.64 4.25 -14.12
C LYS A 247 -11.83 3.72 -12.95
N ALA A 248 -12.48 3.63 -11.79
CA ALA A 248 -12.06 2.73 -10.72
C ALA A 248 -12.94 1.48 -10.75
N LEU A 249 -12.30 0.31 -10.64
CA LEU A 249 -12.90 -1.01 -10.71
C LEU A 249 -12.71 -1.69 -9.35
N PHE A 250 -13.76 -2.32 -8.81
CA PHE A 250 -13.75 -2.90 -7.47
C PHE A 250 -13.97 -4.41 -7.54
N TYR A 251 -13.09 -5.19 -6.91
CA TYR A 251 -13.10 -6.65 -6.93
C TYR A 251 -12.99 -7.24 -5.52
N PRO A 252 -13.56 -8.42 -5.24
CA PRO A 252 -13.20 -9.17 -4.04
C PRO A 252 -11.74 -9.66 -4.16
N HIS A 253 -11.01 -9.74 -3.04
CA HIS A 253 -9.61 -10.20 -3.04
C HIS A 253 -9.41 -11.60 -3.67
N ASP A 254 -10.41 -12.48 -3.56
CA ASP A 254 -10.33 -13.87 -4.02
C ASP A 254 -11.09 -14.12 -5.35
N SER A 255 -11.42 -13.08 -6.11
CA SER A 255 -12.27 -13.21 -7.30
C SER A 255 -12.06 -12.11 -8.33
N ASP A 256 -11.89 -12.49 -9.60
CA ASP A 256 -11.84 -11.53 -10.73
C ASP A 256 -13.23 -11.02 -11.14
N LYS A 257 -14.27 -11.30 -10.35
CA LYS A 257 -15.63 -10.87 -10.64
C LYS A 257 -15.84 -9.44 -10.15
N LEU A 258 -15.96 -8.50 -11.10
CA LEU A 258 -16.25 -7.10 -10.82
C LEU A 258 -17.51 -6.95 -9.93
N ILE A 259 -17.34 -6.24 -8.80
CA ILE A 259 -18.43 -5.85 -7.89
C ILE A 259 -19.17 -4.65 -8.47
N GLY A 260 -18.41 -3.65 -8.91
CA GLY A 260 -18.91 -2.41 -9.47
C GLY A 260 -17.76 -1.51 -9.92
N SER A 261 -18.09 -0.38 -10.51
CA SER A 261 -17.13 0.62 -10.97
C SER A 261 -17.63 2.03 -10.71
N MET A 262 -16.70 2.98 -10.74
CA MET A 262 -16.99 4.41 -10.66
C MET A 262 -16.28 5.11 -11.82
N ASN A 263 -16.99 6.00 -12.50
CA ASN A 263 -16.44 6.90 -13.52
C ASN A 263 -15.69 8.04 -12.86
N ILE A 264 -14.53 8.40 -13.40
CA ILE A 264 -13.63 9.39 -12.82
C ILE A 264 -13.24 10.39 -13.90
N GLU A 265 -13.60 11.64 -13.69
CA GLU A 265 -13.14 12.77 -14.51
C GLU A 265 -11.81 13.25 -13.91
N VAL A 266 -10.76 13.20 -14.71
CA VAL A 266 -9.41 13.66 -14.34
C VAL A 266 -9.08 14.93 -15.11
N LYS A 267 -8.49 15.90 -14.42
CA LYS A 267 -8.10 17.18 -14.99
C LYS A 267 -6.61 17.39 -14.87
N GLY A 268 -5.96 17.60 -16.02
CA GLY A 268 -4.55 17.96 -16.09
C GLY A 268 -4.32 19.37 -15.53
N HIS A 269 -3.32 19.52 -14.65
CA HIS A 269 -2.95 20.84 -14.13
C HIS A 269 -1.94 21.52 -15.06
N ASN A 270 -2.33 22.65 -15.67
CA ASN A 270 -1.54 23.45 -16.62
C ASN A 270 -0.05 23.59 -16.24
N GLY A 271 0.83 22.85 -16.93
CA GLY A 271 2.26 23.12 -17.04
C GLY A 271 3.20 22.28 -16.17
N ILE A 272 2.70 21.48 -15.22
CA ILE A 272 3.49 20.52 -14.44
C ILE A 272 2.63 19.27 -14.22
N TYR A 273 3.04 18.15 -14.79
CA TYR A 273 2.38 16.84 -14.81
C TYR A 273 1.94 16.33 -13.42
N TYR A 274 0.78 16.75 -12.94
CA TYR A 274 0.05 16.07 -11.87
C TYR A 274 -1.43 16.11 -12.20
N ASP A 275 -1.92 15.00 -12.74
CA ASP A 275 -3.34 14.76 -12.94
C ASP A 275 -4.08 14.73 -11.60
N ARG A 276 -5.30 15.25 -11.58
CA ARG A 276 -6.11 15.35 -10.38
C ARG A 276 -7.53 14.89 -10.63
N ILE A 277 -8.10 14.21 -9.65
CA ILE A 277 -9.51 13.82 -9.64
C ILE A 277 -10.36 15.09 -9.59
N ASP A 278 -11.13 15.36 -10.63
CA ASP A 278 -12.04 16.50 -10.69
C ASP A 278 -13.46 16.13 -10.26
N ARG A 279 -13.87 14.88 -10.53
CA ARG A 279 -15.17 14.34 -10.14
C ARG A 279 -15.17 12.82 -10.16
N ILE A 280 -15.96 12.21 -9.27
CA ILE A 280 -16.26 10.77 -9.31
C ILE A 280 -17.78 10.58 -9.41
N SER A 281 -18.25 9.73 -10.31
CA SER A 281 -19.68 9.43 -10.45
C SER A 281 -19.92 7.96 -10.77
N ARG A 282 -21.17 7.54 -10.66
CA ARG A 282 -21.61 6.22 -11.15
C ARG A 282 -21.76 6.22 -12.66
#